data_AF-A0A9X9XE88-F1
#
_entry.id   AF-A0A9X9XE88-F1
#
_cell.length_a   1.000
_cell.length_b   1.000
_cell.length_c   1.000
_cell.angle_alpha   90.00
_cell.angle_beta   90.00
_cell.angle_gamma   90.00
#
_symmetry.space_group_name_H-M   'P 1'
#
loop_
_entity.id
_entity.type
_entity.pdbx_description
1 polymer ?
#
loop_
_entity_poly.entity_id
_entity_poly.type
_entity_poly.pdbx_seq_one_letter_code
_entity_poly.pdbx_strand_id
1 'polypeptide(L)'
;MEDEHPMEGAFTGPGPQDVANGTAILASALTREAESLAIAAAGLRSTLDLFVIDGFSPEAEDRRVMREGTREAAALAGALLLTARQLLRFTGEPARAAHETIGRLPRGSLSVGELIGHLRAAALAPVTDDGAARIAAATIAETFAEEFEAAWRKAAPPAAGTGDNHGL
;
A
#
# COMPACT_ATOMS: atom_id res chain seq x y z
N MET A 1 20.29 -25.45 -47.45
CA MET A 1 20.05 -26.23 -46.23
C MET A 1 19.94 -25.20 -45.13
N GLU A 2 18.70 -25.01 -44.66
CA GLU A 2 18.28 -24.43 -43.37
C GLU A 2 19.16 -23.34 -42.75
N ASP A 3 18.85 -22.07 -43.06
CA ASP A 3 19.05 -20.98 -42.11
C ASP A 3 17.73 -20.80 -41.34
N GLU A 4 17.50 -21.66 -40.36
CA GLU A 4 16.48 -21.47 -39.33
C GLU A 4 16.95 -20.35 -38.38
N HIS A 5 16.43 -19.13 -38.59
CA HIS A 5 16.30 -18.16 -37.51
C HIS A 5 14.88 -17.57 -37.43
N PRO A 6 13.87 -18.34 -37.01
CA PRO A 6 12.72 -17.79 -36.32
C PRO A 6 12.88 -18.01 -34.81
N MET A 7 12.46 -17.03 -33.99
CA MET A 7 12.43 -17.06 -32.51
C MET A 7 13.60 -16.44 -31.74
N GLU A 8 14.14 -15.31 -32.21
CA GLU A 8 14.63 -14.28 -31.29
C GLU A 8 13.47 -13.34 -30.95
N GLY A 9 12.38 -13.94 -30.44
CA GLY A 9 11.28 -13.21 -29.83
C GLY A 9 11.76 -12.72 -28.48
N ALA A 10 12.54 -11.64 -28.47
CA ALA A 10 12.83 -10.91 -27.25
C ALA A 10 11.49 -10.64 -26.57
N PHE A 11 11.27 -11.29 -25.43
CA PHE A 11 10.14 -11.03 -24.54
C PHE A 11 10.39 -9.66 -23.93
N THR A 12 10.27 -8.61 -24.76
CA THR A 12 10.38 -7.23 -24.34
C THR A 12 9.25 -7.02 -23.35
N GLY A 13 9.56 -6.59 -22.13
CA GLY A 13 8.56 -6.34 -21.09
C GLY A 13 7.46 -5.37 -21.54
N PRO A 14 6.51 -5.04 -20.64
CA PRO A 14 5.38 -4.19 -20.98
C PRO A 14 5.82 -2.89 -21.65
N GLY A 15 5.15 -2.52 -22.74
CA GLY A 15 5.41 -1.27 -23.44
C GLY A 15 4.90 -0.05 -22.63
N PRO A 16 5.22 1.18 -23.06
CA PRO A 16 4.78 2.39 -22.36
C PRO A 16 3.26 2.49 -22.18
N GLN A 17 2.49 2.02 -23.17
CA GLN A 17 1.03 1.98 -23.08
C GLN A 17 0.55 0.97 -22.02
N ASP A 18 1.17 -0.19 -21.94
CA ASP A 18 0.85 -1.22 -20.95
C ASP A 18 1.17 -0.73 -19.54
N VAL A 19 2.26 0.02 -19.38
CA VAL A 19 2.64 0.69 -18.12
C VAL A 19 1.60 1.72 -17.70
N ALA A 20 1.13 2.56 -18.64
CA ALA A 20 0.08 3.54 -18.35
C ALA A 20 -1.25 2.85 -17.97
N ASN A 21 -1.66 1.84 -18.73
CA ASN A 21 -2.86 1.04 -18.46
C ASN A 21 -2.74 0.33 -17.10
N GLY A 22 -1.62 -0.34 -16.84
CA GLY A 22 -1.33 -1.04 -15.60
C GLY A 22 -1.35 -0.10 -14.39
N THR A 23 -0.78 1.10 -14.53
CA THR A 23 -0.83 2.14 -13.48
C THR A 23 -2.28 2.54 -13.18
N ALA A 24 -3.09 2.79 -14.20
CA ALA A 24 -4.49 3.18 -14.04
C ALA A 24 -5.30 2.07 -13.37
N ILE A 25 -5.10 0.82 -13.80
CA ILE A 25 -5.79 -0.34 -13.23
C ILE A 25 -5.41 -0.53 -11.76
N LEU A 26 -4.11 -0.48 -11.44
CA LEU A 26 -3.63 -0.59 -10.06
C LEU A 26 -4.21 0.52 -9.17
N ALA A 27 -4.16 1.78 -9.64
CA ALA A 27 -4.73 2.90 -8.90
C ALA A 27 -6.25 2.75 -8.67
N SER A 28 -6.98 2.22 -9.65
CA SER A 28 -8.42 1.94 -9.50
C SER A 28 -8.69 0.83 -8.48
N ALA A 29 -7.86 -0.21 -8.44
CA ALA A 29 -7.97 -1.30 -7.47
C ALA A 29 -7.70 -0.79 -6.05
N LEU A 30 -6.62 -0.02 -5.85
CA LEU A 30 -6.30 0.64 -4.59
C LEU A 30 -7.42 1.57 -4.11
N THR A 31 -8.05 2.31 -5.03
CA THR A 31 -9.15 3.22 -4.69
C THR A 31 -10.37 2.45 -4.18
N ARG A 32 -10.74 1.33 -4.82
CA ARG A 32 -11.85 0.47 -4.37
C ARG A 32 -11.56 -0.16 -3.00
N GLU A 33 -10.33 -0.59 -2.78
CA GLU A 33 -9.92 -1.16 -1.50
C GLU A 33 -9.96 -0.12 -0.37
N ALA A 34 -9.46 1.09 -0.65
CA ALA A 34 -9.54 2.21 0.28
C ALA A 34 -10.99 2.60 0.61
N GLU A 35 -11.87 2.60 -0.39
CA GLU A 35 -13.30 2.85 -0.20
C GLU A 35 -13.92 1.78 0.71
N SER A 36 -13.63 0.50 0.47
CA SER A 36 -14.11 -0.61 1.31
C SER A 36 -13.66 -0.46 2.77
N LEU A 37 -12.39 -0.11 3.00
CA LEU A 37 -11.84 0.13 4.35
C LEU A 37 -12.48 1.36 5.01
N ALA A 38 -12.69 2.45 4.27
CA ALA A 38 -13.32 3.65 4.78
C ALA A 38 -14.78 3.41 5.19
N ILE A 39 -15.54 2.66 4.39
CA ILE A 39 -16.92 2.27 4.71
C ILE A 39 -16.94 1.38 5.96
N ALA A 40 -16.06 0.38 6.05
CA ALA A 40 -15.96 -0.50 7.22
C ALA A 40 -15.62 0.29 8.48
N ALA A 41 -14.64 1.19 8.42
CA ALA A 41 -14.26 2.06 9.53
C ALA A 41 -15.42 2.99 9.96
N ALA A 42 -16.14 3.58 9.00
CA ALA A 42 -17.29 4.43 9.29
C ALA A 42 -18.44 3.64 9.95
N GLY A 43 -18.72 2.43 9.47
CA GLY A 43 -19.72 1.53 10.05
C GLY A 43 -19.37 1.09 11.47
N LEU A 44 -18.10 0.70 11.70
CA LEU A 44 -17.62 0.33 13.02
C LEU A 44 -17.66 1.50 13.99
N ARG A 45 -17.21 2.69 13.57
CA ARG A 45 -17.32 3.91 14.38
C ARG A 45 -18.77 4.20 14.79
N SER A 46 -19.69 4.16 13.83
CA SER A 46 -21.12 4.41 14.08
C SER A 46 -21.69 3.40 15.07
N THR A 47 -21.26 2.14 14.98
CA THR A 47 -21.67 1.07 15.90
C THR A 47 -21.12 1.31 17.31
N LEU A 48 -19.84 1.68 17.43
CA LEU A 48 -19.19 1.96 18.72
C LEU A 48 -19.77 3.19 19.44
N ASP A 49 -20.30 4.15 18.71
CA ASP A 49 -20.97 5.33 19.27
C ASP A 49 -22.33 5.00 19.91
N LEU A 50 -22.97 3.87 19.55
CA LEU A 50 -24.23 3.42 20.17
C LEU A 50 -24.04 2.79 21.55
N PHE A 51 -22.87 2.21 21.82
CA PHE A 51 -22.57 1.54 23.08
C PHE A 51 -21.93 2.51 24.09
N VAL A 52 -22.70 3.50 24.56
CA VAL A 52 -22.32 4.33 25.71
C VAL A 52 -22.78 3.60 26.99
N ILE A 53 -21.88 2.81 27.58
CA ILE A 53 -22.09 2.21 28.90
C ILE A 53 -21.16 2.91 29.88
N ASP A 54 -21.74 3.45 30.96
CA ASP A 54 -21.03 4.04 32.09
C ASP A 54 -20.33 2.95 32.91
N GLY A 55 -18.99 3.01 33.02
CA GLY A 55 -18.22 2.24 34.01
C GLY A 55 -17.00 1.51 33.46
N PHE A 56 -16.05 1.25 34.37
CA PHE A 56 -14.90 0.37 34.15
C PHE A 56 -15.36 -1.10 34.08
N SER A 57 -15.87 -1.49 32.91
CA SER A 57 -16.17 -2.87 32.54
C SER A 57 -15.02 -3.43 31.68
N PRO A 58 -14.76 -4.74 31.65
CA PRO A 58 -13.88 -5.39 30.65
C PRO A 58 -14.17 -4.94 29.21
N GLU A 59 -15.42 -4.58 28.91
CA GLU A 59 -15.88 -4.06 27.62
C GLU A 59 -15.27 -2.68 27.25
N ALA A 60 -14.71 -1.95 28.23
CA ALA A 60 -14.06 -0.68 28.00
C ALA A 60 -12.71 -0.83 27.28
N GLU A 61 -11.94 -1.88 27.59
CA GLU A 61 -10.68 -2.15 26.90
C GLU A 61 -10.94 -2.67 25.48
N ASP A 62 -11.92 -3.57 25.30
CA ASP A 62 -12.35 -4.02 23.97
C ASP A 62 -12.79 -2.85 23.10
N ARG A 63 -13.57 -1.90 23.65
CA ARG A 63 -13.98 -0.68 22.94
C ARG A 63 -12.78 0.20 22.58
N ARG A 64 -11.78 0.31 23.46
CA ARG A 64 -10.55 1.05 23.20
C ARG A 64 -9.79 0.42 22.03
N VAL A 65 -9.61 -0.89 22.04
CA VAL A 65 -8.97 -1.65 20.95
C VAL A 65 -9.75 -1.49 19.65
N MET A 66 -11.07 -1.64 19.66
CA MET A 66 -11.92 -1.45 18.47
C MET A 66 -11.87 -0.02 17.92
N ARG A 67 -11.83 1.00 18.80
CA ARG A 67 -11.66 2.41 18.38
C ARG A 67 -10.30 2.65 17.74
N GLU A 68 -9.25 2.02 18.25
CA GLU A 68 -7.92 2.13 17.65
C GLU A 68 -7.88 1.44 16.28
N GLY A 69 -8.36 0.19 16.18
CA GLY A 69 -8.46 -0.50 14.88
C GLY A 69 -9.32 0.24 13.86
N THR A 70 -10.37 0.95 14.30
CA THR A 70 -11.17 1.82 13.43
C THR A 70 -10.34 2.98 12.87
N ARG A 71 -9.49 3.60 13.69
CA ARG A 71 -8.61 4.70 13.28
C ARG A 71 -7.50 4.19 12.35
N GLU A 72 -6.92 3.05 12.66
CA GLU A 72 -5.91 2.39 11.82
C GLU A 72 -6.47 2.07 10.44
N ALA A 73 -7.68 1.48 10.36
CA ALA A 73 -8.35 1.21 9.08
C ALA A 73 -8.62 2.49 8.27
N ALA A 74 -9.04 3.57 8.92
CA ALA A 74 -9.24 4.87 8.25
C ALA A 74 -7.91 5.50 7.78
N ALA A 75 -6.84 5.36 8.57
CA ALA A 75 -5.51 5.83 8.20
C ALA A 75 -4.96 5.05 7.00
N LEU A 76 -5.14 3.73 7.00
CA LEU A 76 -4.75 2.83 5.91
C LEU A 76 -5.51 3.15 4.62
N ALA A 77 -6.83 3.41 4.69
CA ALA A 77 -7.61 3.88 3.56
C ALA A 77 -7.04 5.18 2.97
N GLY A 78 -6.72 6.15 3.83
CA GLY A 78 -6.07 7.40 3.42
C GLY A 78 -4.71 7.19 2.75
N ALA A 79 -3.90 6.26 3.25
CA ALA A 79 -2.62 5.91 2.68
C ALA A 79 -2.74 5.25 1.31
N LEU A 80 -3.69 4.33 1.13
CA LEU A 80 -3.95 3.68 -0.16
C LEU A 80 -4.40 4.70 -1.22
N LEU A 81 -5.27 5.65 -0.85
CA LEU A 81 -5.67 6.75 -1.76
C LEU A 81 -4.48 7.65 -2.12
N LEU A 82 -3.62 7.96 -1.16
CA LEU A 82 -2.42 8.72 -1.42
C LEU A 82 -1.47 7.97 -2.37
N THR A 83 -1.25 6.67 -2.14
CA THR A 83 -0.45 5.81 -3.01
C THR A 83 -1.01 5.78 -4.42
N ALA A 84 -2.31 5.52 -4.58
CA ALA A 84 -3.00 5.53 -5.88
C ALA A 84 -2.79 6.87 -6.62
N ARG A 85 -2.94 7.99 -5.89
CA ARG A 85 -2.71 9.32 -6.44
C ARG A 85 -1.26 9.54 -6.88
N GLN A 86 -0.26 9.08 -6.13
CA GLN A 86 1.14 9.26 -6.51
C GLN A 86 1.52 8.38 -7.70
N LEU A 87 1.00 7.15 -7.78
CA LEU A 87 1.19 6.28 -8.95
C LEU A 87 0.63 6.94 -10.22
N LEU A 88 -0.58 7.52 -10.16
CA LEU A 88 -1.15 8.27 -11.28
C LEU A 88 -0.34 9.53 -11.62
N ARG A 89 0.18 10.24 -10.62
CA ARG A 89 0.98 11.45 -10.84
C ARG A 89 2.33 11.17 -11.49
N PHE A 90 2.94 10.04 -11.16
CA PHE A 90 4.27 9.62 -11.62
C PHE A 90 4.16 8.32 -12.42
N THR A 91 3.27 8.30 -13.41
CA THR A 91 3.07 7.13 -14.27
C THR A 91 4.38 6.75 -14.97
N GLY A 92 4.76 5.48 -14.86
CA GLY A 92 6.04 4.97 -15.36
C GLY A 92 7.25 5.19 -14.43
N GLU A 93 7.09 5.90 -13.31
CA GLU A 93 8.15 6.15 -12.32
C GLU A 93 7.73 5.65 -10.91
N PRO A 94 7.50 4.34 -10.70
CA PRO A 94 7.01 3.80 -9.41
C PRO A 94 7.93 4.10 -8.22
N ALA A 95 9.25 4.09 -8.44
CA ALA A 95 10.23 4.44 -7.40
C ALA A 95 10.08 5.88 -6.92
N ARG A 96 9.79 6.82 -7.84
CA ARG A 96 9.53 8.21 -7.48
C ARG A 96 8.21 8.37 -6.75
N ALA A 97 7.17 7.66 -7.20
CA ALA A 97 5.89 7.63 -6.51
C ALA A 97 6.06 7.15 -5.05
N ALA A 98 6.85 6.11 -4.81
CA ALA A 98 7.14 5.59 -3.48
C ALA A 98 7.79 6.64 -2.58
N HIS A 99 8.88 7.27 -3.03
CA HIS A 99 9.58 8.30 -2.27
C HIS A 99 8.69 9.51 -1.92
N GLU A 100 7.88 9.98 -2.87
CA GLU A 100 6.94 11.10 -2.64
C GLU A 100 5.77 10.72 -1.71
N THR A 101 5.39 9.45 -1.68
CA THR A 101 4.35 8.93 -0.79
C THR A 101 4.82 8.96 0.66
N ILE A 102 6.03 8.46 0.95
CA ILE A 102 6.59 8.38 2.31
C ILE A 102 6.65 9.75 2.99
N GLY A 103 7.05 10.79 2.26
CA GLY A 103 7.14 12.15 2.79
C GLY A 103 5.80 12.75 3.24
N ARG A 104 4.68 12.10 2.89
CA ARG A 104 3.31 12.59 3.14
C ARG A 104 2.51 11.69 4.07
N LEU A 105 3.02 10.51 4.43
CA LEU A 105 2.30 9.57 5.30
C LEU A 105 2.51 9.88 6.80
N PRO A 106 1.45 9.74 7.62
CA PRO A 106 1.59 9.82 9.07
C PRO A 106 2.38 8.60 9.58
N ARG A 107 3.48 8.84 10.32
CA ARG A 107 4.40 7.78 10.76
C ARG A 107 3.95 7.00 12.00
N GLY A 108 2.97 7.50 12.74
CA GLY A 108 2.63 6.98 14.07
C GLY A 108 1.53 5.90 14.11
N SER A 109 0.78 5.70 13.03
CA SER A 109 -0.45 4.91 13.04
C SER A 109 -0.60 3.98 11.83
N LEU A 110 0.50 3.73 11.11
CA LEU A 110 0.44 3.00 9.84
C LEU A 110 1.44 1.85 9.82
N SER A 111 0.92 0.64 9.63
CA SER A 111 1.75 -0.52 9.33
C SER A 111 2.17 -0.49 7.86
N VAL A 112 3.48 -0.40 7.62
CA VAL A 112 4.05 -0.52 6.28
C VAL A 112 3.76 -1.87 5.65
N GLY A 113 3.83 -2.93 6.46
CA GLY A 113 3.54 -4.29 6.00
C GLY A 113 2.11 -4.43 5.50
N GLU A 114 1.13 -3.81 6.17
CA GLU A 114 -0.26 -3.82 5.72
C GLU A 114 -0.44 -3.03 4.44
N LEU A 115 0.14 -1.82 4.34
CA LEU A 115 0.07 -1.01 3.11
C LEU A 115 0.64 -1.78 1.90
N ILE A 116 1.80 -2.42 2.06
CA ILE A 116 2.42 -3.23 1.00
C ILE A 116 1.56 -4.46 0.69
N GLY A 117 0.98 -5.11 1.70
CA GLY A 117 0.09 -6.25 1.53
C GLY A 117 -1.12 -5.90 0.66
N HIS A 118 -1.79 -4.78 0.96
CA HIS A 118 -2.90 -4.26 0.17
C HIS A 118 -2.47 -3.86 -1.24
N LEU A 119 -1.31 -3.21 -1.40
CA LEU A 119 -0.77 -2.88 -2.73
C LEU A 119 -0.57 -4.11 -3.60
N ARG A 120 0.03 -5.17 -3.05
CA ARG A 120 0.24 -6.44 -3.76
C ARG A 120 -1.09 -7.14 -4.05
N ALA A 121 -2.04 -7.12 -3.12
CA ALA A 121 -3.37 -7.66 -3.34
C ALA A 121 -4.11 -6.94 -4.47
N ALA A 122 -4.07 -5.61 -4.49
CA ALA A 122 -4.64 -4.78 -5.55
C ALA A 122 -4.04 -5.08 -6.93
N ALA A 123 -2.74 -5.40 -6.99
CA ALA A 123 -2.05 -5.78 -8.23
C ALA A 123 -2.43 -7.17 -8.75
N LEU A 124 -2.96 -8.06 -7.89
CA LEU A 124 -3.43 -9.39 -8.28
C LEU A 124 -4.93 -9.44 -8.65
N ALA A 125 -5.70 -8.43 -8.23
CA ALA A 125 -7.13 -8.27 -8.54
C ALA A 125 -7.52 -7.37 -9.75
N PRO A 126 -6.65 -7.01 -10.72
CA PRO A 126 -7.06 -6.29 -11.93
C PRO A 126 -8.22 -6.95 -12.67
N VAL A 127 -9.30 -6.21 -12.89
CA VAL A 127 -10.37 -6.61 -13.82
C VAL A 127 -9.99 -6.08 -15.20
N THR A 128 -9.03 -6.74 -15.85
CA THR A 128 -8.64 -6.45 -17.24
C THR A 128 -8.32 -7.76 -17.98
N ASP A 129 -8.74 -7.83 -19.24
CA ASP A 129 -8.38 -8.94 -20.13
C ASP A 129 -6.98 -8.75 -20.76
N ASP A 130 -6.40 -7.54 -20.64
CA ASP A 130 -5.05 -7.22 -21.10
C ASP A 130 -4.00 -7.84 -20.16
N GLY A 131 -3.35 -8.90 -20.65
CA GLY A 131 -2.28 -9.58 -19.92
C GLY A 131 -1.03 -8.71 -19.71
N ALA A 132 -0.67 -7.86 -20.68
CA ALA A 132 0.50 -7.00 -20.57
C ALA A 132 0.29 -5.92 -19.51
N ALA A 133 -0.91 -5.32 -19.47
CA ALA A 133 -1.27 -4.36 -18.43
C ALA A 133 -1.32 -5.00 -17.02
N ARG A 134 -1.72 -6.28 -16.89
CA ARG A 134 -1.66 -7.00 -15.60
C ARG A 134 -0.23 -7.21 -15.13
N ILE A 135 0.66 -7.64 -16.03
CA ILE A 135 2.08 -7.80 -15.72
C ILE A 135 2.66 -6.44 -15.33
N ALA A 136 2.35 -5.38 -16.09
CA ALA A 136 2.79 -4.03 -15.76
C ALA A 136 2.32 -3.58 -14.38
N ALA A 137 1.05 -3.80 -14.03
CA ALA A 137 0.51 -3.47 -12.71
C ALA A 137 1.26 -4.20 -11.58
N ALA A 138 1.55 -5.50 -11.76
CA ALA A 138 2.33 -6.29 -10.80
C ALA A 138 3.77 -5.77 -10.67
N THR A 139 4.45 -5.48 -11.78
CA THR A 139 5.80 -4.90 -11.78
C THR A 139 5.83 -3.54 -11.09
N ILE A 140 4.88 -2.66 -11.41
CA ILE A 140 4.76 -1.32 -10.80
C ILE A 140 4.55 -1.46 -9.28
N ALA A 141 3.65 -2.35 -8.85
CA ALA A 141 3.37 -2.58 -7.44
C ALA A 141 4.60 -3.07 -6.68
N GLU A 142 5.35 -4.03 -7.24
CA GLU A 142 6.54 -4.57 -6.58
C GLU A 142 7.66 -3.54 -6.51
N THR A 143 7.96 -2.83 -7.61
CA THR A 143 8.97 -1.76 -7.59
C THR A 143 8.59 -0.65 -6.61
N PHE A 144 7.31 -0.28 -6.53
CA PHE A 144 6.85 0.68 -5.52
C PHE A 144 7.08 0.12 -4.11
N ALA A 145 6.71 -1.13 -3.85
CA ALA A 145 6.81 -1.74 -2.52
C ALA A 145 8.27 -1.80 -2.03
N GLU A 146 9.19 -2.25 -2.88
CA GLU A 146 10.61 -2.35 -2.56
C GLU A 146 11.22 -0.99 -2.21
N GLU A 147 11.00 0.01 -3.05
CA GLU A 147 11.48 1.38 -2.86
C GLU A 147 10.83 2.03 -1.64
N PHE A 148 9.53 1.79 -1.44
CA PHE A 148 8.80 2.29 -0.30
C PHE A 148 9.35 1.73 1.02
N GLU A 149 9.55 0.42 1.09
CA GLU A 149 10.08 -0.26 2.27
C GLU A 149 11.53 0.16 2.56
N ALA A 150 12.37 0.27 1.53
CA ALA A 150 13.75 0.71 1.67
C ALA A 150 13.83 2.13 2.22
N ALA A 151 13.06 3.06 1.64
CA ALA A 151 13.05 4.44 2.08
C ALA A 151 12.36 4.61 3.45
N TRP A 152 11.36 3.79 3.79
CA TRP A 152 10.75 3.79 5.12
C TRP A 152 11.75 3.35 6.20
N ARG A 153 12.49 2.26 5.96
CA ARG A 153 13.55 1.79 6.87
C ARG A 153 14.63 2.84 7.09
N LYS A 154 15.02 3.56 6.04
CA LYS A 154 15.99 4.66 6.13
C LYS A 154 15.46 5.88 6.90
N ALA A 155 14.15 6.13 6.85
CA ALA A 155 13.50 7.26 7.51
C ALA A 155 13.14 6.98 8.99
N ALA A 156 13.22 5.73 9.44
CA ALA A 156 13.02 5.37 10.84
C ALA A 156 14.17 5.94 11.70
N PRO A 157 13.89 6.51 12.89
CA PRO A 157 14.95 6.92 13.81
C PRO A 157 15.81 5.69 14.17
N PRO A 158 17.12 5.86 14.39
CA PRO A 158 17.95 4.77 14.89
C PRO A 158 17.32 4.27 16.20
N ALA A 159 17.13 2.94 16.31
CA ALA A 159 16.74 2.33 17.57
C ALA A 159 17.67 2.87 18.66
N ALA A 160 17.10 3.48 19.70
CA ALA A 160 17.87 4.03 20.80
C ALA A 160 18.87 2.97 21.24
N GLY A 161 20.16 3.25 21.05
CA GLY A 161 21.22 2.32 21.31
C GLY A 161 21.10 1.80 22.73
N THR A 162 21.08 0.49 22.88
CA THR A 162 21.46 -0.18 24.11
C THR A 162 22.77 0.46 24.56
N GLY A 163 22.72 1.26 25.62
CA GLY A 163 23.90 1.93 26.15
C GLY A 163 24.93 0.87 26.48
N ASP A 164 26.10 0.99 25.85
CA ASP A 164 27.30 0.29 26.25
C ASP A 164 27.62 0.71 27.68
N ASN A 165 27.17 -0.11 28.63
CA ASN A 165 27.53 0.01 30.02
C ASN A 165 28.92 -0.60 30.20
N HIS A 166 29.94 0.11 29.70
CA HIS A 166 31.33 -0.20 29.98
C HIS A 166 31.88 0.79 31.02
N GLY A 167 31.85 0.33 32.27
CA GLY A 167 32.96 0.45 33.21
C GLY A 167 33.20 1.81 33.83
N LEU A 168 32.80 1.93 35.10
CA LEU A 168 33.66 2.39 36.19
C LEU A 168 33.42 1.51 37.43
#